data_AF-A0A528IPD2-F1
#
_entry.id   AF-A0A528IPD2-F1
#
_cell.length_a   1.000
_cell.length_b   1.000
_cell.length_c   1.000
_cell.angle_alpha   90.00
_cell.angle_beta   90.00
_cell.angle_gamma   90.00
#
_symmetry.space_group_name_H-M   'P 1'
#
loop_
_entity.id
_entity.type
_entity.pdbx_description
1 polymer ?
#
loop_
_entity_poly.entity_id
_entity_poly.type
_entity_poly.pdbx_seq_one_letter_code
_entity_poly.pdbx_strand_id
1 'polypeptide(L)'
;VGSITVALTEERKHEIYRQASLARAFDVDVREISPDEVKEMYPHLNISDVVGAVHLPLDGQCDPANIAMALAKGARQRGATIV
;
A
#
# COMPACT_ATOMS: atom_id res chain seq x y z
N VAL A 1 -1.80 10.87 -0.84
CA VAL A 1 -1.70 9.79 -1.85
C VAL A 1 -0.69 8.78 -1.29
N GLY A 2 -0.94 7.49 -1.46
CA GLY A 2 -0.34 6.42 -0.67
C GLY A 2 -1.39 5.37 -0.27
N SER A 3 -1.00 4.43 0.59
CA SER A 3 -1.92 3.50 1.25
C SER A 3 -1.81 3.58 2.77
N ILE A 4 -2.91 3.32 3.47
CA ILE A 4 -2.96 3.16 4.93
C ILE A 4 -3.53 1.79 5.22
N THR A 5 -2.85 1.01 6.06
CA THR A 5 -3.39 -0.23 6.62
C THR A 5 -3.60 -0.04 8.11
N VAL A 6 -4.85 -0.19 8.58
CA VAL A 6 -5.22 -0.14 10.00
C VAL A 6 -5.41 -1.54 10.59
N ALA A 7 -5.14 -1.66 11.88
CA ALA A 7 -5.39 -2.85 12.69
C ALA A 7 -6.43 -2.53 13.77
N LEU A 8 -7.44 -3.40 13.90
CA LEU A 8 -8.47 -3.32 14.96
C LEU A 8 -8.25 -4.34 16.07
N THR A 9 -7.23 -5.21 15.94
CA THR A 9 -6.82 -6.16 16.99
C THR A 9 -5.30 -6.16 17.15
N GLU A 10 -4.81 -6.57 18.33
CA GLU A 10 -3.37 -6.65 18.60
C GLU A 10 -2.67 -7.69 17.69
N GLU A 11 -3.35 -8.79 17.32
CA GLU A 11 -2.82 -9.77 16.38
C GLU A 11 -2.61 -9.15 14.99
N ARG A 12 -3.58 -8.38 14.50
CA ARG A 12 -3.47 -7.69 13.22
C ARG A 12 -2.36 -6.64 13.26
N LYS A 13 -2.20 -5.93 14.38
CA LYS A 13 -1.12 -4.97 14.59
C LYS A 13 0.25 -5.64 14.53
N HIS A 14 0.43 -6.77 15.22
CA HIS A 14 1.67 -7.54 15.15
C HIS A 14 1.99 -7.99 13.72
N GLU A 15 0.98 -8.43 12.98
CA GLU A 15 1.14 -8.83 11.58
C GLU A 15 1.63 -7.66 10.71
N ILE A 16 0.96 -6.50 10.75
CA ILE A 16 1.30 -5.36 9.89
C ILE A 16 2.64 -4.73 10.28
N TYR A 17 3.04 -4.77 11.56
CA TYR A 17 4.36 -4.28 11.98
C TYR A 17 5.49 -5.23 11.55
N ARG A 18 5.24 -6.54 11.54
CA ARG A 18 6.18 -7.50 10.94
C ARG A 18 6.31 -7.29 9.44
N GLN A 19 5.21 -7.03 8.74
CA GLN A 19 5.22 -6.70 7.30
C GLN A 19 5.96 -5.39 7.03
N ALA A 20 5.74 -4.34 7.83
CA ALA A 20 6.46 -3.08 7.71
C ALA A 20 7.97 -3.26 7.92
N SER A 21 8.35 -4.09 8.89
CA SER A 21 9.75 -4.43 9.13
C SER A 21 10.39 -5.15 7.95
N LEU A 22 9.67 -6.08 7.31
CA LEU A 22 10.11 -6.74 6.08
C LEU A 22 10.21 -5.77 4.91
N ALA A 23 9.22 -4.89 4.74
CA ALA A 23 9.20 -3.89 3.67
C ALA A 23 10.40 -2.94 3.76
N ARG A 24 10.76 -2.49 4.97
CA ARG A 24 12.00 -1.70 5.20
C ARG A 24 13.27 -2.44 4.81
N ALA A 25 13.32 -3.77 4.95
CA ALA A 25 14.47 -4.57 4.53
C ALA A 25 14.62 -4.62 2.99
N PHE A 26 13.59 -4.26 2.23
CA PHE A 26 13.60 -4.12 0.78
C PHE A 26 13.53 -2.65 0.32
N ASP A 27 13.93 -1.72 1.19
CA ASP A 27 13.96 -0.27 0.92
C ASP A 27 12.60 0.32 0.52
N VAL A 28 11.49 -0.32 0.94
CA VAL A 28 10.15 0.23 0.78
C VAL A 28 9.88 1.23 1.90
N ASP A 29 9.52 2.46 1.53
CA ASP A 29 9.11 3.49 2.49
C ASP A 29 7.79 3.08 3.16
N VAL A 30 7.88 2.83 4.47
CA VAL A 30 6.74 2.47 5.32
C VAL A 30 6.99 2.98 6.73
N ARG A 31 5.96 3.60 7.30
CA ARG A 31 5.99 4.13 8.67
C ARG A 31 4.78 3.68 9.47
N GLU A 32 5.01 3.25 10.71
CA GLU A 32 3.97 3.14 11.71
C GLU A 32 3.39 4.54 12.00
N ILE A 33 2.07 4.64 12.13
CA ILE A 33 1.37 5.91 12.39
C ILE A 33 0.32 5.73 13.49
N SER A 34 0.07 6.83 14.21
CA SER A 34 -0.96 6.88 15.24
C SER A 34 -2.37 6.92 14.64
N PRO A 35 -3.41 6.54 15.41
CA PRO A 35 -4.80 6.73 15.00
C PRO A 35 -5.14 8.18 14.65
N ASP A 36 -4.56 9.16 15.34
CA ASP A 36 -4.76 10.58 15.06
C ASP A 36 -4.18 10.98 13.70
N GLU A 37 -2.97 10.52 13.37
CA GLU A 37 -2.38 10.71 12.04
C GLU A 37 -3.21 10.02 10.95
N VAL A 38 -3.78 8.84 11.22
CA VAL A 38 -4.72 8.17 10.29
C VAL A 38 -5.93 9.08 10.03
N LYS A 39 -6.50 9.68 11.08
CA LYS A 39 -7.67 10.55 10.97
C LYS A 39 -7.35 11.86 10.25
N GLU A 40 -6.15 12.41 10.45
CA GLU A 40 -5.67 13.58 9.71
C GLU A 40 -5.53 13.26 8.21
N MET A 41 -4.94 12.12 7.87
CA MET A 41 -4.75 11.69 6.48
C MET A 41 -6.05 11.25 5.80
N TYR A 42 -6.98 10.63 6.54
CA TYR A 42 -8.26 10.17 6.02
C TYR A 42 -9.41 10.50 7.00
N PRO A 43 -9.96 11.73 6.95
CA PRO A 43 -10.94 12.24 7.92
C PRO A 43 -12.25 11.44 7.99
N HIS A 44 -12.55 10.63 6.98
CA HIS A 44 -13.79 9.84 6.90
C HIS A 44 -13.73 8.53 7.68
N LEU A 45 -12.55 8.07 8.12
CA LEU A 45 -12.42 6.83 8.88
C LEU A 45 -12.82 7.02 10.34
N ASN A 46 -13.58 6.08 10.91
CA ASN A 46 -13.72 5.98 12.36
C ASN A 46 -12.48 5.31 12.95
N ILE A 47 -11.88 5.92 13.96
CA ILE A 47 -10.62 5.46 14.57
C ILE A 47 -10.79 4.94 16.00
N SER A 48 -12.02 4.84 16.51
CA SER A 48 -12.31 4.53 17.92
C SER A 48 -11.74 3.21 18.42
N ASP A 49 -11.56 2.25 17.52
CA ASP A 49 -11.11 0.87 17.77
C ASP A 49 -9.79 0.54 17.05
N VAL A 50 -9.09 1.54 16.49
CA VAL A 50 -7.80 1.33 15.83
C VAL A 50 -6.70 1.19 16.89
N VAL A 51 -6.03 0.03 16.88
CA VAL A 51 -4.95 -0.30 17.82
C VAL A 51 -3.54 -0.19 17.24
N GLY A 52 -3.44 0.00 15.91
CA GLY A 52 -2.19 0.26 15.19
C GLY A 52 -2.43 0.52 13.71
N ALA A 53 -1.48 1.17 13.05
CA ALA A 53 -1.57 1.46 11.63
C ALA A 53 -0.18 1.65 10.99
N VAL A 54 -0.10 1.43 9.68
CA VAL A 54 1.08 1.70 8.86
C VAL A 54 0.68 2.48 7.61
N HIS A 55 1.57 3.35 7.13
CA HIS A 55 1.38 4.16 5.93
C HIS A 55 2.54 3.96 4.96
N LEU A 56 2.19 3.73 3.69
CA LEU A 56 3.12 3.58 2.57
C LEU A 56 2.87 4.75 1.60
N PRO A 57 3.69 5.82 1.62
CA PRO A 57 3.43 7.03 0.84
C PRO A 57 3.54 6.82 -0.67
N LEU A 58 4.32 5.82 -1.10
CA LEU A 58 4.57 5.54 -2.53
C LEU A 58 3.59 4.54 -3.14
N ASP A 59 2.68 4.00 -2.34
CA ASP A 59 1.59 3.17 -2.86
C ASP A 59 0.59 4.01 -3.66
N GLY A 60 -0.16 3.33 -4.50
CA GLY A 60 -1.15 3.99 -5.34
C GLY A 60 -2.16 3.02 -5.92
N GLN A 61 -2.92 3.56 -6.86
CA GLN A 61 -3.89 2.79 -7.62
C GLN A 61 -3.46 2.75 -9.07
N CYS A 62 -3.77 1.63 -9.70
CA CYS A 62 -3.34 1.30 -11.03
C CYS A 62 -4.57 0.83 -11.82
N ASP A 63 -4.69 1.26 -13.08
CA ASP A 63 -5.67 0.69 -14.00
C ASP A 63 -5.06 -0.58 -14.63
N PRO A 64 -5.50 -1.78 -14.21
CA PRO A 64 -4.89 -3.01 -14.67
C PRO A 64 -5.07 -3.23 -16.18
N ALA A 65 -6.18 -2.77 -16.77
CA ALA A 65 -6.45 -2.97 -18.19
C ALA A 65 -5.47 -2.14 -19.04
N ASN A 66 -5.32 -0.85 -18.71
CA ASN A 66 -4.39 0.02 -19.43
C ASN A 66 -2.93 -0.36 -19.19
N ILE A 67 -2.56 -0.83 -18.00
CA ILE A 67 -1.21 -1.35 -17.73
C ILE A 67 -0.91 -2.57 -18.60
N ALA A 68 -1.84 -3.54 -18.66
CA ALA A 68 -1.67 -4.71 -19.51
C ALA A 68 -1.49 -4.31 -20.98
N MET A 69 -2.31 -3.39 -21.48
CA MET A 69 -2.21 -2.90 -22.87
C MET A 69 -0.92 -2.11 -23.13
N ALA A 70 -0.45 -1.31 -22.18
CA ALA A 70 0.81 -0.58 -22.28
C ALA A 70 2.01 -1.52 -22.35
N LEU A 71 2.04 -2.54 -21.48
CA LEU A 71 3.06 -3.58 -21.50
C LEU A 71 3.03 -4.36 -22.82
N ALA A 72 1.83 -4.75 -23.28
CA ALA A 72 1.67 -5.47 -24.54
C ALA A 72 2.16 -4.65 -25.75
N LYS A 73 1.87 -3.35 -25.78
CA LYS A 73 2.37 -2.43 -26.80
C LYS A 73 3.90 -2.36 -26.77
N GLY A 74 4.51 -2.18 -25.61
CA GLY A 74 5.97 -2.13 -25.45
C GLY A 74 6.66 -3.43 -25.86
N ALA A 75 6.06 -4.58 -25.54
CA ALA A 75 6.56 -5.89 -25.94
C ALA A 75 6.54 -6.07 -27.47
N ARG A 76 5.42 -5.71 -28.14
CA ARG A 76 5.33 -5.72 -29.62
C ARG A 76 6.36 -4.80 -30.28
N GLN A 77 6.58 -3.61 -29.72
CA GLN A 77 7.63 -2.68 -30.19
C GLN A 77 9.05 -3.26 -30.07
N ARG A 78 9.26 -4.23 -29.16
CA ARG A 78 10.53 -4.94 -28.97
C ARG A 78 10.57 -6.30 -29.67
N GLY A 79 9.63 -6.57 -30.58
CA GLY A 79 9.63 -7.77 -31.43
C GLY A 79 8.93 -8.99 -30.83
N ALA A 80 8.28 -8.87 -29.66
CA ALA A 80 7.49 -9.96 -29.11
C ALA A 80 6.16 -10.13 -29.85
N THR A 81 5.77 -11.37 -30.11
CA THR A 81 4.42 -11.72 -30.58
C THR A 81 3.53 -11.98 -29.37
N ILE A 82 2.42 -11.23 -29.26
CA ILE A 82 1.38 -11.43 -28.25
C ILE A 82 0.11 -11.86 -28.98
N VAL A 83 -0.33 -13.09 -28.73
CA VAL A 83 -1.54 -13.74 -29.29
C VAL A 83 -2.75 -13.61 -28.37
#